data_AF-A0A7S4SM13-F1
#
_entry.id   AF-A0A7S4SM13-F1
#
_cell.length_a   1.000
_cell.length_b   1.000
_cell.length_c   1.000
_cell.angle_alpha   90.00
_cell.angle_beta   90.00
_cell.angle_gamma   90.00
#
_symmetry.space_group_name_H-M   'P 1'
#
loop_
_entity.id
_entity.type
_entity.pdbx_description
1 polymer ?
#
loop_
_entity_poly.entity_id
_entity_poly.type
_entity_poly.pdbx_seq_one_letter_code
_entity_poly.pdbx_strand_id
1 'polypeptide(L)'
;RDVSELISDTINLPQHLTKSFSDIIYKKTGGNALFVTQFLQSLWDEGLLVFSLELNTWKWDADASDAKEIFDDVGVLMAKKIRQLPIGCQYAIKLLSCVGSKCNESILKLFMREEE
;
A
#
# COMPACT_ATOMS: atom_id res chain seq x y z
N ARG A 1 5.66 4.82 -13.03
CA ARG A 1 5.32 6.02 -12.25
C ARG A 1 6.32 6.11 -11.12
N ASP A 2 7.02 7.22 -11.06
CA ASP A 2 7.96 7.52 -9.98
C ASP A 2 7.17 7.86 -8.70
N VAL A 3 7.72 7.58 -7.52
CA VAL A 3 7.08 7.94 -6.24
C VAL A 3 6.86 9.45 -6.19
N SER A 4 7.82 10.23 -6.66
CA SER A 4 7.73 11.69 -6.73
C SER A 4 6.54 12.18 -7.56
N GLU A 5 6.26 11.50 -8.68
CA GLU A 5 5.13 11.81 -9.56
C GLU A 5 3.80 11.47 -8.87
N LEU A 6 3.72 10.28 -8.26
CA LEU A 6 2.51 9.83 -7.56
C LEU A 6 2.17 10.74 -6.37
N ILE A 7 3.19 11.15 -5.60
CA ILE A 7 3.03 12.06 -4.46
C ILE A 7 2.62 13.46 -4.92
N SER A 8 3.26 13.99 -5.97
CA SER A 8 2.92 15.29 -6.53
C SER A 8 1.46 15.33 -7.01
N ASP A 9 1.00 14.27 -7.69
CA ASP A 9 -0.39 14.13 -8.15
C ASP A 9 -1.38 14.01 -6.99
N THR A 10 -1.04 13.23 -5.96
CA THR A 10 -1.93 12.98 -4.81
C THR A 10 -2.13 14.22 -3.95
N ILE A 11 -1.06 14.98 -3.74
CA ILE A 11 -1.01 16.14 -2.86
C ILE A 11 -1.31 17.43 -3.61
N ASN A 12 -1.40 17.37 -4.95
CA ASN A 12 -1.62 18.50 -5.86
C ASN A 12 -0.63 19.64 -5.63
N LEU A 13 0.64 19.28 -5.41
CA LEU A 13 1.76 20.19 -5.21
C LEU A 13 2.88 19.83 -6.19
N PRO A 14 3.61 20.82 -6.72
CA PRO A 14 4.69 20.56 -7.66
C PRO A 14 5.83 19.75 -7.00
N GLN A 15 6.45 18.86 -7.77
CA GLN A 15 7.47 17.90 -7.30
C GLN A 15 8.61 18.52 -6.50
N HIS A 16 9.01 19.76 -6.78
CA HIS A 16 10.08 20.42 -6.04
C HIS A 16 9.71 20.71 -4.58
N LEU A 17 8.43 20.95 -4.28
CA LEU A 17 7.93 21.17 -2.91
C LEU A 17 7.67 19.85 -2.17
N THR A 18 7.30 18.80 -2.90
CA THR A 18 7.05 17.47 -2.32
C THR A 18 8.28 16.57 -2.32
N LYS A 19 9.44 17.06 -2.80
CA LYS A 19 10.65 16.24 -2.96
C LYS A 19 11.10 15.59 -1.66
N SER A 20 11.22 16.37 -0.59
CA SER A 20 11.61 15.84 0.74
C SER A 20 10.65 14.77 1.23
N PHE A 21 9.34 14.94 1.00
CA PHE A 21 8.34 13.94 1.38
C PHE A 21 8.42 12.68 0.52
N SER A 22 8.57 12.86 -0.79
CA SER A 22 8.73 11.78 -1.76
C SER A 22 9.98 10.94 -1.47
N ASP A 23 11.08 11.58 -1.06
CA ASP A 23 12.33 10.90 -0.68
C ASP A 23 12.14 10.04 0.58
N ILE A 24 11.44 10.57 1.60
CA ILE A 24 11.10 9.79 2.82
C ILE A 24 10.24 8.60 2.45
N ILE A 25 9.19 8.81 1.65
CA ILE A 25 8.29 7.74 1.22
C ILE A 25 9.05 6.70 0.40
N TYR A 26 9.88 7.12 -0.55
CA TYR A 26 10.69 6.20 -1.36
C TYR A 26 11.66 5.40 -0.48
N LYS A 27 12.40 6.07 0.41
CA LYS A 27 13.33 5.44 1.37
C LYS A 27 12.65 4.39 2.22
N LYS A 28 11.42 4.66 2.67
CA LYS A 28 10.65 3.77 3.53
C LYS A 28 10.02 2.60 2.76
N THR A 29 9.55 2.85 1.54
CA THR A 29 8.72 1.90 0.78
C THR A 29 9.46 1.18 -0.35
N GLY A 30 10.70 1.57 -0.65
CA GLY A 30 11.50 1.05 -1.76
C GLY A 30 10.88 1.32 -3.14
N GLY A 31 9.99 2.30 -3.25
CA GLY A 31 9.25 2.58 -4.48
C GLY A 31 8.13 1.60 -4.80
N ASN A 32 7.79 0.68 -3.90
CA ASN A 32 6.70 -0.27 -4.12
C ASN A 32 5.34 0.41 -3.91
N ALA A 33 4.52 0.46 -4.95
CA ALA A 33 3.21 1.13 -4.92
C ALA A 33 2.27 0.66 -3.78
N LEU A 34 2.34 -0.62 -3.39
CA LEU A 34 1.56 -1.14 -2.26
C LEU A 34 2.02 -0.52 -0.94
N PHE A 35 3.33 -0.43 -0.73
CA PHE A 35 3.89 0.16 0.47
C PHE A 35 3.72 1.68 0.50
N VAL A 36 3.82 2.35 -0.66
CA VAL A 36 3.51 3.78 -0.77
C VAL A 36 2.09 4.06 -0.29
N THR A 37 1.10 3.34 -0.81
CA THR A 37 -0.31 3.55 -0.42
C THR A 37 -0.55 3.27 1.06
N GLN A 38 0.05 2.21 1.62
CA GLN A 38 -0.11 1.90 3.04
C GLN A 38 0.62 2.85 3.98
N PHE A 39 1.82 3.26 3.60
CA PHE A 39 2.58 4.21 4.39
C PHE A 39 1.85 5.56 4.42
N LEU A 40 1.34 6.04 3.29
CA LEU A 40 0.50 7.24 3.23
C LEU A 40 -0.76 7.11 4.10
N GLN A 41 -1.45 5.97 4.04
CA GLN A 41 -2.62 5.70 4.89
C GLN A 41 -2.25 5.78 6.38
N SER A 42 -1.13 5.17 6.77
CA SER A 42 -0.65 5.16 8.15
C SER A 42 -0.19 6.54 8.63
N LEU A 43 0.36 7.38 7.74
CA LEU A 43 0.67 8.78 8.06
C LEU A 43 -0.61 9.60 8.26
N TRP A 44 -1.64 9.36 7.46
CA TRP A 44 -2.95 10.00 7.61
C TRP A 44 -3.64 9.61 8.92
N ASP A 45 -3.71 8.31 9.21
CA ASP A 45 -4.39 7.78 10.40
C ASP A 45 -3.76 8.29 11.71
N GLU A 46 -2.45 8.54 11.71
CA GLU A 46 -1.72 9.08 12.86
C GLU A 46 -1.62 10.62 12.87
N GLY A 47 -2.25 11.30 11.91
CA GLY A 47 -2.22 12.76 11.83
C GLY A 47 -0.84 13.34 11.49
N LEU A 48 0.07 12.52 10.96
CA LEU A 48 1.38 12.94 10.45
C LEU A 48 1.29 13.50 9.03
N LEU A 49 0.21 13.17 8.32
CA LEU A 49 -0.19 13.77 7.04
C LEU A 49 -1.59 14.34 7.21
N VAL A 50 -1.75 15.66 7.10
CA VAL A 50 -3.01 16.35 7.38
C VAL A 50 -3.31 17.38 6.29
N PHE A 51 -4.55 17.45 5.87
CA PHE A 51 -5.01 18.52 5.00
C PHE A 51 -5.35 19.77 5.82
N SER A 52 -4.58 20.85 5.63
CA SER A 52 -4.76 22.13 6.30
C SER A 52 -5.77 22.98 5.55
N LEU A 53 -7.01 23.05 6.03
CA LEU A 53 -8.08 23.86 5.43
C LEU A 53 -7.72 25.35 5.34
N GLU A 54 -7.02 25.88 6.35
CA GLU A 54 -6.61 27.30 6.40
C GLU A 54 -5.67 27.71 5.27
N LEU A 55 -4.82 26.79 4.83
CA LEU A 55 -3.80 27.03 3.80
C LEU A 55 -4.15 26.33 2.49
N ASN A 56 -5.30 25.65 2.45
CA ASN A 56 -5.77 24.81 1.36
C ASN A 56 -4.67 23.88 0.80
N THR A 57 -3.86 23.31 1.69
CA THR A 57 -2.69 22.52 1.33
C THR A 57 -2.45 21.39 2.32
N TRP A 58 -1.69 20.40 1.89
CA TRP A 58 -1.25 19.31 2.75
C TRP A 58 -0.06 19.74 3.60
N LYS A 59 -0.08 19.30 4.85
CA LYS A 59 1.03 19.39 5.78
C LYS A 59 1.47 17.99 6.16
N TRP A 60 2.77 17.80 6.26
CA TRP A 60 3.37 16.60 6.79
C TRP A 60 4.49 16.98 7.75
N ASP A 61 4.68 16.18 8.78
CA ASP A 61 5.83 16.29 9.67
C ASP A 61 6.96 15.41 9.10
N ALA A 62 8.00 16.05 8.56
CA ALA A 62 9.10 15.34 7.92
C ALA A 62 9.92 14.51 8.91
N ASP A 63 10.14 15.02 10.13
CA ASP A 63 10.93 14.36 11.15
C ASP A 63 10.17 13.15 11.72
N ALA A 64 8.88 13.33 12.02
CA ALA A 64 8.04 12.24 12.49
C ALA A 64 7.80 11.18 11.38
N SER A 65 7.68 11.59 10.12
CA SER A 65 7.55 10.67 8.99
C SER A 65 8.81 9.85 8.74
N ASP A 66 10.02 10.42 8.89
CA ASP A 66 11.28 9.67 8.76
C ASP A 66 11.59 8.82 9.99
N ALA A 67 11.16 9.23 11.19
CA ALA A 67 11.29 8.43 12.41
C ALA A 67 10.34 7.23 12.44
N LYS A 68 9.23 7.28 11.70
CA LYS A 68 8.23 6.21 11.63
C LYS A 68 8.83 4.93 11.07
N GLU A 69 8.78 3.84 11.83
CA GLU A 69 9.11 2.53 11.30
C GLU A 69 8.01 2.06 10.36
N ILE A 70 8.40 1.56 9.18
CA ILE A 70 7.49 0.72 8.40
C ILE A 70 7.53 -0.67 9.00
N PHE A 71 6.51 -0.97 9.80
CA PHE A 71 6.17 -2.36 10.09
C PHE A 71 5.57 -2.98 8.82
N ASP A 72 6.41 -3.70 8.08
CA ASP A 72 6.47 -5.15 8.19
C ASP A 72 6.69 -5.84 6.84
N ASP A 73 7.43 -6.94 6.94
CA ASP A 73 7.45 -8.10 6.06
C ASP A 73 6.17 -8.21 5.21
N VAL A 74 6.35 -8.14 3.88
CA VAL A 74 5.30 -8.29 2.87
C VAL A 74 4.39 -9.49 3.20
N GLY A 75 4.96 -10.56 3.76
CA GLY A 75 4.25 -11.74 4.21
C GLY A 75 3.22 -11.47 5.31
N VAL A 76 3.56 -10.70 6.34
CA VAL A 76 2.66 -10.36 7.46
C VAL A 76 1.49 -9.52 6.97
N LEU A 77 1.76 -8.56 6.10
CA LEU A 77 0.76 -7.69 5.51
C LEU A 77 -0.22 -8.46 4.61
N MET A 78 0.32 -9.25 3.69
CA MET A 78 -0.49 -10.10 2.80
C MET A 78 -1.32 -11.08 3.62
N ALA A 79 -0.74 -11.68 4.67
CA ALA A 79 -1.45 -12.56 5.58
C ALA A 79 -2.59 -11.84 6.33
N LYS A 80 -2.42 -10.57 6.73
CA LYS A 80 -3.50 -9.78 7.36
C LYS A 80 -4.65 -9.53 6.38
N LYS A 81 -4.36 -9.16 5.13
CA LYS A 81 -5.37 -8.94 4.09
C LYS A 81 -6.10 -10.23 3.70
N ILE A 82 -5.39 -11.34 3.53
CA ILE A 82 -6.00 -12.64 3.21
C ILE A 82 -6.95 -13.06 4.34
N ARG A 83 -6.56 -12.91 5.61
CA ARG A 83 -7.41 -13.25 6.76
C ARG A 83 -8.73 -12.47 6.85
N GLN A 84 -8.83 -11.31 6.19
CA GLN A 84 -10.06 -10.50 6.16
C GLN A 84 -11.06 -10.96 5.08
N LEU A 85 -10.67 -11.87 4.19
CA LEU A 85 -11.55 -12.38 3.13
C LEU A 85 -12.47 -13.49 3.65
N PRO A 86 -13.61 -13.75 2.98
CA PRO A 86 -14.44 -14.93 3.25
C PRO A 86 -13.63 -16.23 3.19
N ILE A 87 -14.04 -17.23 3.97
CA ILE A 87 -13.32 -18.51 4.10
C ILE A 87 -13.07 -19.19 2.75
N GLY A 88 -14.06 -19.23 1.85
CA GLY A 88 -13.88 -19.79 0.50
C GLY A 88 -12.82 -19.05 -0.32
N CYS A 89 -12.73 -17.72 -0.19
CA CYS A 89 -11.67 -16.94 -0.84
C CYS A 89 -10.27 -17.23 -0.25
N GLN A 90 -10.18 -17.41 1.08
CA GLN A 90 -8.92 -17.81 1.71
C GLN A 90 -8.45 -19.19 1.24
N TYR A 91 -9.39 -20.13 1.12
CA TYR A 91 -9.13 -21.48 0.64
C TYR A 91 -8.66 -21.47 -0.83
N ALA A 92 -9.36 -20.74 -1.69
CA ALA A 92 -8.96 -20.55 -3.08
C ALA A 92 -7.56 -19.95 -3.22
N ILE A 93 -7.23 -18.90 -2.46
CA ILE A 93 -5.89 -18.27 -2.48
C ILE A 93 -4.81 -19.27 -2.05
N LYS A 94 -5.07 -20.09 -1.03
CA LYS A 94 -4.15 -21.13 -0.57
C LYS A 94 -3.86 -22.15 -1.66
N LEU A 95 -4.88 -22.63 -2.36
CA LEU A 95 -4.74 -23.57 -3.48
C LEU A 95 -3.98 -22.95 -4.65
N LEU A 96 -4.34 -21.72 -5.02
CA LEU A 96 -3.70 -20.98 -6.12
C LEU A 96 -2.23 -20.65 -5.83
N SER A 97 -1.84 -20.47 -4.56
CA SER A 97 -0.46 -20.22 -4.18
C SER A 97 0.49 -21.36 -4.58
N CYS A 98 -0.02 -22.60 -4.70
CA CYS A 98 0.72 -23.76 -5.17
C CYS A 98 0.93 -23.78 -6.69
N VAL A 99 0.16 -23.01 -7.46
CA VAL A 99 0.19 -22.99 -8.94
C VAL A 99 1.20 -21.95 -9.46
N GLY A 100 1.48 -20.91 -8.67
CA GLY A 100 2.45 -19.86 -8.99
C GLY A 100 1.82 -18.50 -9.34
N SER A 101 2.61 -17.57 -9.88
CA SER A 101 2.23 -16.16 -10.05
C SER A 101 1.21 -15.89 -11.18
N LYS A 102 0.85 -16.90 -11.96
CA LYS A 102 -0.16 -16.82 -13.03
C LYS A 102 -1.10 -18.00 -12.94
N CYS A 103 -2.39 -17.72 -12.92
CA CYS A 103 -3.44 -18.73 -12.98
C CYS A 103 -4.31 -18.50 -14.21
N ASN A 104 -4.62 -19.57 -14.94
CA ASN A 104 -5.60 -19.50 -16.03
C ASN A 104 -7.02 -19.68 -15.46
N GLU A 105 -8.02 -19.22 -16.22
CA GLU A 105 -9.43 -19.31 -15.82
C GLU A 105 -9.89 -20.77 -15.64
N SER A 106 -9.33 -21.69 -16.42
CA SER A 106 -9.64 -23.12 -16.35
C SER A 106 -9.29 -23.74 -15.00
N ILE A 107 -8.13 -23.38 -14.44
CA ILE A 107 -7.67 -23.83 -13.11
C ILE A 107 -8.53 -23.18 -12.01
N LEU A 108 -8.86 -21.89 -12.14
CA LEU A 108 -9.79 -21.20 -11.21
C LEU A 108 -11.16 -21.90 -11.15
N LYS A 109 -11.72 -22.27 -12.30
CA LYS A 109 -13.01 -22.98 -12.39
C LYS A 109 -12.95 -24.39 -11.80
N LEU A 110 -11.79 -25.05 -11.85
CA LEU A 110 -11.62 -26.38 -11.29
C LEU A 110 -11.65 -26.35 -9.76
N PHE A 111 -11.00 -25.36 -9.14
CA PHE A 111 -10.99 -25.20 -7.68
C PHE A 111 -12.29 -24.60 -7.12
N MET A 112 -12.98 -23.75 -7.87
CA MET A 112 -14.28 -23.19 -7.46
C MET A 112 -15.45 -24.18 -7.59
N ARG A 113 -15.22 -25.36 -8.20
CA ARG A 113 -16.26 -26.39 -8.37
C ARG A 113 -16.34 -27.37 -7.18
N GLU A 114 -15.35 -27.38 -6.28
CA GLU A 114 -15.31 -28.30 -5.13
C GLU A 114 -16.01 -27.76 -3.86
N GLU A 115 -16.69 -26.60 -3.91
CA GLU A 115 -17.49 -26.05 -2.79
C GLU A 115 -19.02 -26.19 -2.99
N GLU A 116 -19.49 -27.27 -3.64
CA GLU A 116 -20.88 -27.77 -3.52
C GLU A 116 -20.92 -29.09 -2.74
#